data_AF-A0A942BN71-F1
#
_entry.id   AF-A0A942BN71-F1
#
_cell.length_a   1.000
_cell.length_b   1.000
_cell.length_c   1.000
_cell.angle_alpha   90.00
_cell.angle_beta   90.00
_cell.angle_gamma   90.00
#
_symmetry.space_group_name_H-M   'P 1'
#
loop_
_entity.id
_entity.type
_entity.pdbx_description
1 polymer ?
#
loop_
_entity_poly.entity_id
_entity_poly.type
_entity_poly.pdbx_seq_one_letter_code
_entity_poly.pdbx_strand_id
1 'polypeptide(L)'
;MNLTQFAAQAKLAVFEEIKTGGDPTQGTFSADVLREGRTKGEPVLGTTRYEPDAVIVEIIFPNPGGGSILLPIRIQTPERIVHLPIPKWVVESIWQGDIAGSYHFESDARRMVEEFTAQLDPEANAAVFAPRGATRRE
;
A
#
# COMPACT_ATOMS: atom_id res chain seq x y z
N MET A 1 -7.05 -0.75 15.64
CA MET A 1 -7.35 -0.62 14.20
C MET A 1 -6.20 -1.25 13.44
N ASN A 2 -6.44 -2.09 12.43
CA ASN A 2 -5.37 -2.67 11.60
C ASN A 2 -5.07 -1.79 10.36
N LEU A 3 -3.99 -2.07 9.65
CA LEU A 3 -3.56 -1.27 8.48
C LEU A 3 -4.65 -1.16 7.40
N THR A 4 -5.35 -2.25 7.10
CA THR A 4 -6.43 -2.27 6.10
C THR A 4 -7.57 -1.33 6.49
N GLN A 5 -7.96 -1.35 7.77
CA GLN A 5 -8.99 -0.45 8.31
C GLN A 5 -8.53 1.01 8.28
N PHE A 6 -7.29 1.28 8.67
CA PHE A 6 -6.69 2.62 8.60
C PHE A 6 -6.73 3.16 7.17
N ALA A 7 -6.21 2.40 6.20
CA ALA A 7 -6.16 2.80 4.80
C ALA A 7 -7.56 2.99 4.19
N ALA A 8 -8.52 2.11 4.53
CA ALA A 8 -9.89 2.24 4.06
C ALA A 8 -10.59 3.50 4.60
N GLN A 9 -10.43 3.80 5.90
CA GLN A 9 -10.99 5.00 6.51
C GLN A 9 -10.36 6.27 5.94
N ALA A 10 -9.03 6.32 5.86
CA ALA A 10 -8.30 7.46 5.31
C ALA A 10 -8.69 7.73 3.85
N LYS A 11 -8.79 6.67 3.03
CA LYS A 11 -9.24 6.76 1.64
C LYS A 11 -10.66 7.32 1.51
N LEU A 12 -11.60 6.82 2.31
CA LEU A 12 -12.99 7.27 2.25
C LEU A 12 -13.13 8.72 2.72
N ALA A 13 -12.47 9.11 3.81
CA ALA A 13 -12.51 10.47 4.34
C ALA A 13 -12.03 11.49 3.30
N VAL A 14 -10.83 11.27 2.74
CA VAL A 14 -10.24 12.15 1.74
C VAL A 14 -11.06 12.22 0.45
N PHE A 15 -11.63 11.08 0.02
CA PHE A 15 -12.46 11.06 -1.18
C PHE A 15 -13.74 11.87 -1.01
N GLU A 16 -14.44 11.74 0.13
CA GLU A 16 -15.66 12.50 0.39
C GLU A 16 -15.38 14.01 0.54
N GLU A 17 -14.27 14.39 1.17
CA GLU A 17 -13.82 15.79 1.23
C GLU A 17 -13.62 16.36 -0.18
N ILE A 18 -12.91 15.65 -1.05
CA ILE A 18 -12.66 16.12 -2.42
C ILE A 18 -13.94 16.15 -3.26
N LYS A 19 -14.78 15.11 -3.13
CA LYS A 19 -16.05 15.00 -3.86
C LYS A 19 -17.03 16.10 -3.50
N THR A 20 -17.03 16.56 -2.25
CA THR A 20 -17.83 17.71 -1.81
C THR A 20 -17.21 19.07 -2.17
N GLY A 21 -16.05 19.07 -2.83
CA GLY A 21 -15.33 20.27 -3.25
C GLY A 21 -14.39 20.85 -2.19
N GLY A 22 -14.24 20.17 -1.05
CA GLY A 22 -13.30 20.52 0.02
C GLY A 22 -11.88 20.02 -0.27
N ASP A 23 -10.92 20.58 0.45
CA ASP A 23 -9.52 20.15 0.40
C ASP A 23 -9.29 19.03 1.44
N PRO A 24 -8.41 18.05 1.17
CA PRO A 24 -8.07 17.00 2.12
C PRO A 24 -7.60 17.57 3.46
N THR A 25 -8.24 17.17 4.56
CA THR A 25 -7.80 17.56 5.91
C THR A 25 -6.61 16.73 6.39
N GLN A 26 -6.41 15.57 5.76
CA GLN A 26 -5.34 14.63 6.07
C GLN A 26 -4.40 14.43 4.90
N GLY A 27 -3.11 14.38 5.22
CA GLY A 27 -2.05 14.08 4.28
C GLY A 27 -1.52 15.28 3.51
N THR A 28 -0.48 15.04 2.72
CA THR A 28 0.14 16.03 1.85
C THR A 28 -0.25 15.78 0.40
N PHE A 29 -0.59 16.86 -0.30
CA PHE A 29 -1.04 16.83 -1.69
C PHE A 29 -0.61 18.13 -2.40
N SER A 30 -0.65 18.13 -3.74
CA SER A 30 -0.43 19.34 -4.52
C SER A 30 -1.74 20.09 -4.74
N ALA A 31 -1.85 21.28 -4.17
CA ALA A 31 -3.02 22.15 -4.35
C ALA A 31 -3.22 22.54 -5.83
N ASP A 32 -2.14 22.69 -6.60
CA ASP A 32 -2.22 22.98 -8.03
C ASP A 32 -2.81 21.81 -8.82
N VAL A 33 -2.41 20.58 -8.51
CA VAL A 33 -2.95 19.37 -9.15
C VAL A 33 -4.42 19.17 -8.77
N LEU A 34 -4.79 19.44 -7.51
CA LEU A 34 -6.20 19.38 -7.08
C LEU A 34 -7.05 20.42 -7.81
N ARG A 35 -6.57 21.67 -7.90
CA ARG A 35 -7.24 22.75 -8.63
C ARG A 35 -7.40 22.41 -10.10
N GLU A 36 -6.37 21.86 -10.75
CA GLU A 36 -6.44 21.43 -12.14
C GLU A 36 -7.41 20.25 -12.32
N GLY A 37 -7.34 19.25 -11.43
CA GLY A 37 -8.21 18.07 -11.41
C GLY A 37 -9.69 18.43 -11.37
N ARG A 38 -10.07 19.36 -10.49
CA ARG A 38 -11.45 19.86 -10.37
C ARG A 38 -12.01 20.45 -11.67
N THR A 39 -11.17 20.86 -12.63
CA THR A 39 -11.63 21.37 -13.94
C THR A 39 -11.97 20.28 -14.95
N LYS A 40 -11.62 19.01 -14.69
CA LYS A 40 -11.73 17.91 -15.67
C LYS A 40 -13.04 17.13 -15.56
N GLY A 41 -13.47 16.82 -14.34
CA GLY A 41 -14.63 15.97 -14.10
C GLY A 41 -14.76 15.57 -12.63
N GLU A 42 -15.75 14.73 -12.35
CA GLU A 42 -15.99 14.21 -11.00
C GLU A 42 -14.85 13.28 -10.54
N PRO A 43 -14.34 13.45 -9.32
CA PRO A 43 -13.27 12.61 -8.79
C PRO A 43 -13.73 11.14 -8.69
N VAL A 44 -12.84 10.21 -9.00
CA VAL A 44 -13.02 8.77 -8.76
C VAL A 44 -11.84 8.23 -7.96
N LEU A 45 -12.10 7.17 -7.18
CA LEU A 45 -11.06 6.48 -6.43
C LEU A 45 -10.12 5.72 -7.37
N GLY A 46 -8.82 5.97 -7.21
CA GLY A 46 -7.75 5.22 -7.85
C GLY A 46 -7.17 4.12 -6.95
N THR A 47 -5.88 3.84 -7.14
CA THR A 47 -5.18 2.79 -6.40
C THR A 47 -4.77 3.29 -5.02
N THR A 48 -4.66 2.37 -4.06
CA THR A 48 -4.00 2.62 -2.77
C THR A 48 -2.62 1.98 -2.81
N ARG A 49 -1.58 2.78 -2.58
CA ARG A 49 -0.20 2.30 -2.45
C ARG A 49 0.28 2.47 -1.02
N TYR A 50 1.21 1.62 -0.61
CA TYR A 50 1.82 1.67 0.70
C TYR A 50 3.28 2.07 0.56
N GLU A 51 3.72 2.89 1.50
CA GLU A 51 5.12 3.21 1.75
C GLU A 51 5.42 2.87 3.22
N PRO A 52 6.70 2.78 3.63
CA PRO A 52 7.05 2.42 5.00
C PRO A 52 6.40 3.32 6.06
N ASP A 53 6.14 4.58 5.77
CA ASP A 53 5.62 5.60 6.70
C ASP A 53 4.30 6.23 6.25
N ALA A 54 3.71 5.76 5.15
CA ALA A 54 2.54 6.40 4.57
C ALA A 54 1.63 5.46 3.76
N VAL A 55 0.36 5.83 3.69
CA VAL A 55 -0.59 5.34 2.70
C VAL A 55 -0.75 6.40 1.63
N ILE A 56 -0.54 6.04 0.37
CA ILE A 56 -0.79 6.90 -0.78
C ILE A 56 -2.16 6.57 -1.34
N VAL A 57 -3.07 7.52 -1.25
CA VAL A 57 -4.41 7.44 -1.84
C VAL A 57 -4.40 8.21 -3.15
N GLU A 58 -4.76 7.55 -4.24
CA GLU A 58 -4.88 8.21 -5.54
C GLU A 58 -6.33 8.61 -5.80
N ILE A 59 -6.54 9.88 -6.13
CA ILE A 59 -7.79 10.38 -6.69
C ILE A 59 -7.56 10.69 -8.15
N ILE A 60 -8.44 10.16 -9.00
CA ILE A 60 -8.38 10.34 -10.45
C ILE A 60 -9.49 11.29 -10.85
N PHE A 61 -9.13 12.33 -11.60
CA PHE A 61 -10.08 13.21 -12.27
C PHE A 61 -10.12 12.82 -13.75
N PRO A 62 -11.14 12.04 -14.18
CA PRO A 62 -11.25 11.59 -15.55
C PRO A 62 -11.56 12.78 -16.46
N ASN A 63 -10.98 12.78 -17.66
CA ASN A 63 -11.29 13.75 -18.70
C ASN A 63 -11.70 13.02 -19.98
N PRO A 64 -12.99 13.00 -20.36
CA PRO A 64 -13.45 12.33 -21.57
C PRO A 64 -12.82 12.86 -22.87
N GLY A 65 -12.30 14.10 -22.86
CA GLY A 65 -11.70 14.76 -24.02
C GLY A 65 -10.18 14.95 -23.94
N GLY A 66 -9.48 14.36 -22.96
CA GLY A 66 -8.04 14.57 -22.79
C GLY A 66 -7.41 13.67 -21.72
N GLY A 67 -6.23 14.03 -21.23
CA GLY A 67 -5.54 13.28 -20.18
C GLY A 67 -6.24 13.39 -18.82
N SER A 68 -6.40 12.25 -18.13
CA SER A 68 -6.83 12.21 -16.73
C SER A 68 -5.76 12.78 -15.81
N ILE A 69 -6.18 13.44 -14.73
CA ILE A 69 -5.27 13.95 -13.71
C ILE A 69 -5.28 13.00 -12.52
N LEU A 70 -4.10 12.63 -12.05
CA LEU A 70 -3.93 11.79 -10.87
C LEU A 70 -3.39 12.67 -9.73
N LEU A 71 -4.15 12.75 -8.65
CA LEU A 71 -3.78 13.44 -7.42
C LEU A 71 -3.39 12.39 -6.38
N PRO A 72 -2.08 12.18 -6.12
CA PRO A 72 -1.64 11.35 -5.02
C PRO A 72 -1.72 12.16 -3.72
N ILE A 73 -2.29 11.53 -2.69
CA ILE A 73 -2.43 12.13 -1.36
C ILE A 73 -1.69 11.22 -0.40
N ARG A 74 -0.60 11.74 0.18
CA ARG A 74 0.26 11.01 1.10
C ARG A 74 -0.22 11.19 2.53
N ILE A 75 -0.74 10.13 3.13
CA ILE A 75 -1.25 10.15 4.50
C ILE A 75 -0.25 9.42 5.38
N GLN A 76 0.36 10.13 6.33
CA GLN A 76 1.31 9.52 7.27
C GLN A 76 0.63 8.47 8.14
N THR A 77 1.29 7.33 8.32
CA THR A 77 0.84 6.30 9.25
C THR A 77 1.37 6.57 10.66
N PRO A 78 0.64 6.15 11.71
CA PRO A 78 1.10 6.34 13.09
C PRO A 78 2.32 5.47 13.44
N GLU A 79 2.51 4.38 12.70
CA GLU A 79 3.62 3.45 12.84
C GLU A 79 4.09 2.99 11.46
N ARG A 80 5.29 2.42 11.41
CA ARG A 80 5.88 1.89 10.19
C ARG A 80 5.04 0.74 9.63
N ILE A 81 4.69 0.82 8.34
CA ILE A 81 4.12 -0.29 7.59
C ILE A 81 5.23 -1.28 7.26
N VAL A 82 4.98 -2.56 7.56
CA VAL A 82 5.93 -3.64 7.31
C VAL A 82 5.27 -4.66 6.39
N HIS A 83 5.92 -4.97 5.27
CA HIS A 83 5.53 -6.10 4.45
C HIS A 83 5.99 -7.40 5.11
N LEU A 84 5.06 -8.28 5.48
CA LEU A 84 5.37 -9.60 6.02
C LEU A 84 5.55 -10.60 4.88
N PRO A 85 6.78 -11.06 4.60
CA PRO A 85 7.00 -12.10 3.59
C PRO A 85 6.35 -13.42 4.05
N ILE A 86 5.96 -14.28 3.10
CA ILE A 86 5.48 -15.62 3.45
C ILE A 86 6.68 -16.42 3.96
N PRO A 87 6.67 -16.91 5.21
CA PRO A 87 7.79 -17.68 5.71
C PRO A 87 7.96 -19.00 4.95
N LYS A 88 9.21 -19.46 4.76
CA LYS A 88 9.52 -20.68 3.98
C LYS A 88 8.77 -21.91 4.49
N TRP A 89 8.66 -22.07 5.81
CA TRP A 89 7.96 -23.19 6.45
C TRP A 89 6.44 -23.19 6.22
N VAL A 90 5.86 -22.07 5.79
CA VAL A 90 4.45 -21.99 5.38
C VAL A 90 4.29 -22.45 3.92
N VAL A 91 5.26 -22.15 3.05
CA VAL A 91 5.20 -22.47 1.60
C VAL A 91 5.14 -23.97 1.35
N GLU A 92 5.89 -24.77 2.12
CA GLU A 92 5.94 -26.24 1.95
C GLU A 92 4.58 -26.93 2.23
N SER A 93 3.73 -26.31 3.04
CA SER A 93 2.42 -26.85 3.44
C SER A 93 1.25 -26.53 2.50
N ILE A 94 1.39 -25.56 1.58
CA ILE A 94 0.28 -25.11 0.73
C ILE A 94 -0.08 -26.12 -0.38
N TRP A 95 0.77 -27.13 -0.62
CA TRP A 95 0.61 -28.06 -1.73
C TRP A 95 -0.60 -29.02 -1.61
N GLN A 96 -1.31 -29.06 -0.46
CA GLN A 96 -2.43 -29.99 -0.26
C GLN A 96 -3.73 -29.37 0.32
N GLY A 97 -3.80 -28.04 0.44
CA GLY A 97 -5.00 -27.37 0.97
C GLY A 97 -5.14 -27.41 2.50
N ASP A 98 -4.33 -28.21 3.19
CA ASP A 98 -4.18 -28.18 4.65
C ASP A 98 -2.88 -27.46 5.03
N ILE A 99 -2.99 -26.34 5.75
CA ILE A 99 -1.83 -25.68 6.35
C ILE A 99 -1.41 -26.49 7.58
N ALA A 100 -0.68 -27.58 7.36
CA ALA A 100 0.00 -28.31 8.43
C ALA A 100 1.41 -27.74 8.61
N GLY A 101 1.81 -27.45 9.85
CA GLY A 101 3.19 -27.04 10.14
C GLY A 101 4.20 -28.11 9.74
N SER A 102 5.43 -27.71 9.46
CA SER A 102 6.54 -28.61 9.15
C SER A 102 7.36 -28.98 10.40
N TYR A 103 7.98 -30.15 10.40
CA TYR A 103 8.89 -30.58 11.47
C TYR A 103 10.33 -30.25 11.09
N HIS A 104 11.03 -29.55 11.99
CA HIS A 104 12.44 -29.21 11.84
C HIS A 104 13.19 -29.46 13.14
N PHE A 105 14.50 -29.66 13.06
CA PHE A 105 15.34 -29.59 14.25
C PHE A 105 15.28 -28.18 14.86
N GLU A 106 15.45 -28.09 16.17
CA GLU A 106 15.37 -26.81 16.89
C GLU A 106 16.31 -25.74 16.30
N SER A 107 17.55 -26.13 15.96
CA SER A 107 18.53 -25.24 15.33
C SER A 107 18.06 -24.66 14.00
N ASP A 108 17.39 -25.47 13.18
CA ASP A 108 16.85 -25.02 11.89
C ASP A 108 15.62 -24.13 12.09
N ALA A 109 14.74 -24.47 13.03
CA ALA A 109 13.59 -23.64 13.37
C ALA A 109 14.03 -22.25 13.85
N ARG A 110 15.03 -22.17 14.74
CA ARG A 110 15.60 -20.90 15.22
C ARG A 110 16.21 -20.08 14.10
N ARG A 111 17.03 -20.69 13.25
CA ARG A 111 17.62 -20.02 12.09
C ARG A 111 16.57 -19.45 11.13
N MET A 112 15.50 -20.19 10.85
CA MET A 112 14.42 -19.70 9.99
C MET A 112 13.67 -18.50 10.60
N VAL A 113 13.43 -18.51 11.92
CA VAL A 113 12.82 -17.38 12.62
C VAL A 113 13.73 -16.15 12.61
N GLU A 114 15.04 -16.33 12.79
CA GLU A 114 16.03 -15.27 12.68
C GLU A 114 16.07 -14.67 11.26
N GLU A 115 16.11 -15.51 10.22
CA GLU A 115 16.04 -15.09 8.81
C GLU A 115 14.76 -14.29 8.51
N PHE A 116 13.62 -14.70 9.07
CA PHE A 116 12.35 -13.99 8.92
C PHE A 116 12.38 -12.64 9.65
N THR A 117 12.89 -12.60 10.87
CA THR A 117 12.98 -11.39 11.68
C THR A 117 13.88 -10.35 11.02
N ALA A 118 14.99 -10.78 10.42
CA ALA A 118 15.89 -9.90 9.68
C ALA A 118 15.21 -9.21 8.48
N GLN A 119 14.19 -9.84 7.86
CA GLN A 119 13.42 -9.22 6.77
C GLN A 119 12.45 -8.13 7.22
N LEU A 120 12.22 -8.01 8.54
CA LEU A 120 11.41 -6.95 9.13
C LEU A 120 12.24 -5.69 9.41
N ASP A 121 13.56 -5.76 9.28
CA ASP A 121 14.46 -4.61 9.40
C ASP A 121 14.06 -3.49 8.41
N PRO A 122 14.13 -2.19 8.82
CA PRO A 122 13.76 -1.07 7.94
C PRO A 122 14.39 -1.08 6.57
N GLU A 123 15.69 -1.38 6.47
CA GLU A 123 16.41 -1.34 5.20
C GLU A 123 16.03 -2.54 4.33
N ALA A 124 15.98 -3.73 4.93
CA ALA A 124 15.60 -4.96 4.23
C ALA A 124 14.15 -4.90 3.70
N ASN A 125 13.23 -4.32 4.48
CA ASN A 125 11.82 -4.25 4.13
C ASN A 125 11.51 -3.15 3.11
N ALA A 126 12.26 -2.04 3.13
CA ALA A 126 12.04 -0.90 2.24
C ALA A 126 12.06 -1.28 0.75
N ALA A 127 12.90 -2.24 0.35
CA ALA A 127 13.01 -2.71 -1.03
C ALA A 127 11.69 -3.26 -1.61
N VAL A 128 10.77 -3.71 -0.76
CA VAL A 128 9.48 -4.30 -1.20
C VAL A 128 8.46 -3.21 -1.58
N PHE A 129 8.59 -2.00 -1.05
CA PHE A 129 7.71 -0.87 -1.33
C PHE A 129 8.11 -0.09 -2.60
N ALA A 130 9.29 -0.37 -3.16
CA ALA A 130 9.75 0.28 -4.38
C ALA A 130 8.82 -0.04 -5.57
N PRO A 131 8.63 0.89 -6.52
CA PRO A 131 7.86 0.64 -7.73
C PRO A 131 8.43 -0.57 -8.48
N ARG A 132 7.65 -1.65 -8.55
CA ARG A 132 8.00 -2.78 -9.41
C ARG A 132 7.79 -2.33 -10.85
N GLY A 133 8.88 -2.30 -11.63
CA GLY A 133 8.80 -2.06 -13.07
C GLY A 133 7.78 -3.00 -13.71
N ALA A 134 7.11 -2.56 -14.77
CA ALA A 134 6.15 -3.39 -15.47
C ALA A 134 6.78 -4.73 -15.85
N THR A 135 6.27 -5.83 -15.28
CA THR A 135 6.69 -7.17 -15.67
C THR A 135 6.26 -7.37 -17.11
N ARG A 136 7.19 -7.22 -18.06
CA ARG A 136 6.96 -7.61 -19.45
C ARG A 136 6.63 -9.09 -19.43
N ARG A 137 5.40 -9.45 -19.78
CA ARG A 137 5.06 -10.83 -20.10
C ARG A 137 5.71 -11.11 -21.46
N GLU A 138 6.74 -11.94 -21.47
CA GLU A 138 7.21 -12.63 -22.67
C GLU A 138 6.26 -13.80 -23.00
#